data_AF-A0A377ZQL7-F1
#
_entry.id   AF-A0A377ZQL7-F1
#
_cell.length_a   1.000
_cell.length_b   1.000
_cell.length_c   1.000
_cell.angle_alpha   90.00
_cell.angle_beta   90.00
_cell.angle_gamma   90.00
#
_symmetry.space_group_name_H-M   'P 1'
#
loop_
_entity.id
_entity.type
_entity.pdbx_description
1 polymer ?
#
loop_
_entity_poly.entity_id
_entity_poly.type
_entity_poly.pdbx_seq_one_letter_code
_entity_poly.pdbx_strand_id
1 'polypeptide(L)' 'MIINKVKLVLDDEVVHGSLEVQDGRILAFAESQSRLPQALDGEGGWLLPGLIELHTDKPRQVLYPAAEGRLAGPLGDEQP' A
#
# COMPACT_ATOMS: atom_id res chain seq x y z
N MET A 1 -5.52 8.37 9.59
CA MET A 1 -6.20 7.05 9.70
C MET A 1 -5.65 6.36 10.94
N ILE A 2 -6.49 5.69 11.72
CA ILE A 2 -6.04 4.90 12.88
C ILE A 2 -6.49 3.45 12.69
N ILE A 3 -5.59 2.50 12.92
CA ILE A 3 -5.88 1.07 13.01
C ILE A 3 -5.76 0.68 14.49
N ASN A 4 -6.79 0.06 15.05
CA ASN A 4 -6.95 -0.22 16.48
C ASN A 4 -7.03 -1.73 16.73
N LYS A 5 -6.75 -2.16 17.96
CA LYS A 5 -6.79 -3.58 18.37
C LYS A 5 -5.96 -4.48 17.45
N VAL A 6 -4.70 -4.12 17.22
CA VAL A 6 -3.76 -4.91 16.42
C VAL A 6 -2.56 -5.35 17.25
N LYS A 7 -1.88 -6.41 16.81
CA LYS A 7 -0.57 -6.84 17.29
C LYS A 7 0.48 -6.30 16.33
N LEU A 8 1.12 -5.19 16.69
CA LEU A 8 2.17 -4.56 15.90
C LEU A 8 3.48 -5.31 16.14
N VAL A 9 4.11 -5.74 15.06
CA VAL A 9 5.47 -6.29 15.10
C VAL A 9 6.45 -5.14 14.92
N LEU A 10 7.18 -4.81 15.99
CA LEU A 10 8.29 -3.85 15.98
C LEU A 10 9.62 -4.61 15.84
N ASP A 11 10.73 -3.90 15.91
CA ASP A 11 12.08 -4.49 15.78
C ASP A 11 12.35 -5.54 16.87
N ASP A 12 12.13 -5.16 18.12
CA ASP A 12 12.49 -5.98 19.28
C ASP A 12 11.29 -6.66 19.98
N GLU A 13 10.06 -6.22 19.69
CA GLU A 13 8.89 -6.63 20.45
C GLU A 13 7.58 -6.62 19.66
N VAL A 14 6.55 -7.20 20.28
CA VAL A 14 5.18 -7.17 19.79
C VAL A 14 4.33 -6.33 20.73
N VAL A 15 3.78 -5.24 20.20
CA VAL A 15 2.87 -4.35 20.94
C VAL A 15 1.43 -4.64 20.57
N HIS A 16 0.57 -4.81 21.58
CA HIS A 16 -0.88 -4.89 21.37
C HIS A 16 -1.48 -3.50 21.53
N GLY A 17 -2.01 -2.91 20.46
CA GLY A 17 -2.46 -1.52 20.53
C GLY A 17 -3.01 -0.95 19.24
N SER A 18 -2.62 0.28 18.94
CA SER A 18 -3.10 1.04 17.78
C SER A 18 -1.97 1.76 17.03
N LEU A 19 -2.19 1.99 15.74
CA LEU A 19 -1.27 2.66 14.81
C LEU A 19 -1.97 3.86 14.16
N GLU A 20 -1.30 5.00 14.12
CA GLU A 20 -1.74 6.18 13.39
C GLU A 20 -0.92 6.37 12.11
N VAL A 21 -1.63 6.59 11.00
CA VAL A 21 -1.07 6.81 9.68
C VAL A 21 -1.61 8.12 9.10
N GLN A 22 -0.72 8.97 8.62
CA GLN A 22 -1.04 10.23 7.96
C GLN A 22 -0.14 10.42 6.74
N ASP A 23 -0.73 10.82 5.61
CA ASP A 23 -0.01 11.11 4.36
C ASP A 23 0.98 10.01 3.93
N GLY A 24 0.54 8.75 4.06
CA GLY A 24 1.33 7.56 3.71
C GLY A 24 2.48 7.25 4.68
N ARG A 25 2.56 7.92 5.83
CA ARG A 25 3.58 7.71 6.86
C ARG A 25 2.96 7.24 8.17
N ILE A 26 3.69 6.42 8.90
CA ILE A 26 3.37 6.11 10.29
C ILE A 26 3.71 7.35 11.13
N LEU A 27 2.72 7.92 11.80
CA LEU A 27 2.90 9.10 12.64
C LEU A 27 3.24 8.70 14.08
N ALA A 28 2.51 7.71 14.61
CA ALA A 28 2.67 7.22 15.98
C ALA A 28 2.06 5.82 16.12
N PHE A 29 2.45 5.12 17.19
CA PHE A 29 1.73 3.95 17.71
C PHE A 29 1.51 4.13 19.21
N ALA A 30 0.55 3.39 19.76
CA ALA A 30 0.29 3.37 21.20
C ALA A 30 -0.01 1.93 21.66
N GLU A 31 0.48 1.58 22.84
CA GLU A 31 0.15 0.32 23.53
C GLU A 31 -1.30 0.28 24.06
N SER A 32 -2.01 1.41 23.96
CA SER A 32 -3.43 1.51 24.32
C SER A 32 -4.33 1.38 23.09
N GLN A 33 -5.56 0.95 23.33
CA GLN A 33 -6.63 1.02 22.33
C GLN A 33 -7.08 2.46 22.11
N SER A 34 -7.27 2.84 20.85
CA SER A 34 -7.88 4.12 20.50
C SER A 34 -9.35 4.15 20.96
N ARG A 35 -9.80 5.32 21.43
CA ARG A 35 -11.20 5.60 21.80
C ARG A 35 -11.99 6.32 20.70
N LEU A 36 -11.33 6.60 19.57
CA LEU A 36 -11.93 7.35 18.47
C LEU A 36 -12.88 6.43 17.67
N PRO A 37 -14.15 6.80 17.47
CA PRO A 37 -15.12 5.98 16.76
C PRO A 37 -14.73 5.65 15.32
N GLN A 38 -13.94 6.53 14.68
CA GLN A 38 -13.48 6.38 13.31
C GLN A 38 -12.23 5.48 13.15
N ALA A 39 -11.71 4.92 14.25
CA ALA A 39 -10.59 4.00 14.18
C ALA A 39 -11.02 2.68 13.55
N LEU A 40 -10.24 2.18 12.60
CA LEU A 40 -10.46 0.89 11.97
C LEU A 40 -10.16 -0.22 12.97
N ASP A 41 -11.06 -1.20 13.09
CA ASP A 41 -10.89 -2.35 13.96
C ASP A 41 -10.04 -3.41 13.27
N GLY A 42 -8.88 -3.75 13.84
CA GLY A 42 -8.00 -4.80 13.35
C GLY A 42 -8.28 -6.18 13.96
N GLU A 43 -9.29 -6.30 14.83
CA GLU A 43 -9.82 -7.58 15.36
C GLU A 43 -8.78 -8.48 16.06
N GLY A 44 -7.71 -7.90 16.62
CA GLY A 44 -6.60 -8.64 17.23
C GLY A 44 -5.63 -9.26 16.22
N GLY A 45 -5.75 -8.87 14.95
CA GLY A 45 -4.90 -9.29 13.85
C GLY A 45 -3.46 -8.77 13.96
N TRP A 46 -2.58 -9.35 13.15
CA TRP A 46 -1.16 -9.01 13.10
C TRP A 46 -0.90 -7.91 12.07
N LEU A 47 -0.18 -6.88 12.49
CA LEU A 47 0.29 -5.82 11.62
C LEU A 47 1.81 -5.92 11.49
N LEU A 48 2.26 -6.34 10.33
CA LEU A 48 3.67 -6.56 10.02
C LEU A 48 4.21 -5.39 9.18
N PRO A 49 5.53 -5.08 9.29
CA PRO A 49 6.20 -4.28 8.28
C PRO A 49 5.98 -4.90 6.89
N GLY A 50 5.91 -4.04 5.86
CA GLY A 50 5.82 -4.50 4.48
C GLY A 50 7.01 -5.40 4.14
N LEU A 51 6.74 -6.57 3.56
CA LEU A 51 7.79 -7.48 3.13
C LEU A 51 8.46 -6.95 1.86
N ILE A 52 9.79 -6.97 1.84
CA ILE A 52 10.60 -6.56 0.68
C ILE A 52 11.10 -7.82 -0.03
N GLU A 53 10.74 -7.99 -1.29
CA GLU A 53 11.26 -9.07 -2.14
C GLU A 53 12.64 -8.68 -2.68
N LEU A 54 13.69 -9.39 -2.26
CA LEU A 54 15.07 -9.15 -2.74
C LEU A 54 15.37 -9.87 -4.07
N HIS A 55 14.59 -10.90 -4.40
CA HIS A 55 14.74 -11.67 -5.63
C HIS A 55 14.02 -10.93 -6.76
N THR A 56 14.74 -10.06 -7.48
CA THR A 56 14.17 -9.33 -8.63
C THR A 56 14.84 -9.76 -9.93
N ASP A 57 14.43 -10.93 -10.43
CA ASP A 57 14.56 -11.34 -11.82
C ASP A 57 13.27 -11.03 -12.63
N LYS A 58 12.23 -10.50 -11.99
CA LYS A 58 11.00 -10.07 -12.66
C LYS A 58 11.24 -8.79 -13.48
N PRO A 59 11.07 -8.82 -14.81
CA PRO A 59 11.15 -7.60 -15.60
C PRO A 59 10.06 -6.62 -15.14
N ARG A 60 10.45 -5.36 -14.91
CA ARG A 60 9.53 -4.29 -14.56
C ARG A 60 8.49 -4.14 -15.67
N GLN A 61 7.23 -4.44 -15.37
CA GLN A 61 6.15 -4.19 -16.31
C GLN A 61 5.92 -2.67 -16.37
N VAL A 62 6.43 -2.04 -17.43
CA VAL A 62 6.04 -0.68 -17.78
C VAL A 62 4.65 -0.79 -18.41
N LEU A 63 3.63 -0.52 -17.60
CA LEU A 63 2.28 -0.30 -18.11
C LEU A 63 2.28 1.09 -18.74
N TYR A 64 2.41 1.14 -20.07
CA TYR A 64 2.01 2.34 -20.80
C TYR A 64 0.51 2.53 -20.57
N PRO A 65 0.04 3.75 -20.23
CA PRO A 65 -1.39 4.00 -20.17
C PRO A 65 -1.98 3.65 -21.53
N ALA A 66 -3.09 2.90 -21.54
CA ALA A 66 -3.86 2.71 -22.76
C ALA A 66 -4.19 4.11 -23.28
N ALA A 67 -3.59 4.49 -24.42
CA ALA A 67 -3.98 5.71 -25.11
C ALA A 67 -5.42 5.50 -25.57
N GLU A 68 -6.37 6.08 -24.82
CA GLU A 68 -7.73 6.23 -25.30
C GLU A 68 -7.70 7.03 -26.60
N GLY A 69 -8.20 6.41 -27.67
CA GLY A 69 -8.68 7.08 -28.87
C GLY A 69 -7.65 7.89 -29.67
N ARG A 70 -6.93 7.23 -30.57
CA ARG A 70 -6.64 7.85 -31.87
C ARG A 70 -6.69 6.80 -32.97
N LEU A 71 -7.66 7.01 -33.85
CA LEU A 71 -7.97 6.22 -35.03
C LEU A 71 -6.69 5.90 -35.81
N ALA A 72 -6.37 4.62 -35.99
CA ALA A 72 -5.53 4.21 -37.09
C ALA A 72 -6.32 4.53 -38.38
N GLY A 73 -6.01 5.68 -38.99
CA GLY A 73 -6.46 5.98 -40.34
C GLY A 73 -5.89 4.94 -41.31
N PRO A 74 -6.58 4.65 -42.43
CA PRO A 74 -6.06 3.70 -43.41
C PRO A 74 -4.68 4.17 -43.89
N LEU A 75 -3.71 3.25 -43.87
CA LEU A 75 -2.42 3.43 -44.55
C LEU A 75 -2.72 3.48 -46.04
N GLY A 76 -3.01 4.69 -46.53
CA GLY A 76 -3.07 5.04 -47.94
C GLY A 76 -1.70 5.54 -48.38
N ASP A 77 -1.16 4.79 -49.34
CA ASP A 77 -0.40 5.20 -50.52
C ASP A 77 0.93 5.97 -50.39
N GLU A 78 1.88 5.46 -51.21
CA GLU A 78 3.08 6.09 -51.79
C GLU A 78 4.23 6.38 -50.80
N GLN A 79 5.49 6.05 -51.06
CA GLN A 79 6.33 5.93 -52.28
C GLN A 79 7.74 5.47 -51.79
N PRO A 80 8.76 5.23 -52.63
CA PRO A 80 8.83 4.90 -54.05
C PRO A 80 9.36 3.46 -54.33
#